data_AF-A0A0W8FJK4-F1
#
_entry.id   AF-A0A0W8FJK4-F1
#
_cell.length_a   1.000
_cell.length_b   1.000
_cell.length_c   1.000
_cell.angle_alpha   90.00
_cell.angle_beta   90.00
_cell.angle_gamma   90.00
#
_symmetry.space_group_name_H-M   'P 1'
#
loop_
_entity.id
_entity.type
_entity.pdbx_description
1 polymer ?
#
loop_
_entity_poly.entity_id
_entity_poly.type
_entity_poly.pdbx_seq_one_letter_code
_entity_poly.pdbx_strand_id
1 'polypeptide(L)'
;MFLAFAVALTLFALGTVRLLGSEDLLAVFAAGLALDYVLSAGERTEEENIVEAINSFFTLPIFTLIGLVLPWGAWLRIGWAGVLLAVAVLLLRRLPILALVRTRIGGLHSGADVLFLEWFGPTGVAALYYASYSLPITGLEEVWIVGSLILSISIVLHGLSSTPFALWYGRRAQASG
;
A
#
# COMPACT_ATOMS: atom_id res chain seq x y z
N MET A 1 22.83 11.72 -11.81
CA MET A 1 23.69 11.13 -10.76
C MET A 1 22.85 10.56 -9.62
N PHE A 2 21.75 11.24 -9.28
CA PHE A 2 20.81 10.85 -8.23
C PHE A 2 20.30 9.40 -8.31
N LEU A 3 19.83 8.95 -9.48
CA LEU A 3 19.34 7.58 -9.67
C LEU A 3 20.35 6.51 -9.25
N ALA A 4 21.63 6.68 -9.61
CA ALA A 4 22.67 5.72 -9.25
C ALA A 4 22.89 5.67 -7.73
N PHE A 5 22.80 6.81 -7.06
CA PHE A 5 22.88 6.89 -5.61
C PHE A 5 21.67 6.24 -4.93
N ALA A 6 20.45 6.52 -5.38
CA ALA A 6 19.23 5.91 -4.84
C ALA A 6 19.24 4.37 -5.01
N VAL A 7 19.67 3.88 -6.17
CA VAL A 7 19.83 2.44 -6.43
C VAL A 7 20.92 1.84 -5.54
N ALA A 8 22.09 2.50 -5.43
CA ALA A 8 23.18 2.03 -4.57
C ALA A 8 22.74 1.97 -3.09
N LEU A 9 22.04 3.00 -2.60
CA LEU A 9 21.51 3.05 -1.24
C LEU A 9 20.48 1.93 -1.02
N THR A 10 19.58 1.69 -1.98
CA THR A 10 18.59 0.62 -1.90
C THR A 10 19.26 -0.76 -1.85
N LEU A 11 20.22 -1.02 -2.73
CA LEU A 11 20.98 -2.27 -2.75
C LEU A 11 21.82 -2.46 -1.48
N PHE A 12 22.42 -1.38 -0.97
CA PHE A 12 23.19 -1.40 0.26
C PHE A 12 22.30 -1.70 1.48
N ALA A 13 21.15 -1.04 1.59
CA ALA A 13 20.18 -1.29 2.66
C ALA A 13 19.66 -2.73 2.62
N LEU A 14 19.23 -3.21 1.44
CA LEU A 14 18.80 -4.59 1.24
C LEU A 14 19.91 -5.58 1.59
N GLY A 15 21.12 -5.39 1.06
CA GLY A 15 22.25 -6.29 1.31
C GLY A 15 22.60 -6.36 2.79
N THR A 16 22.64 -5.22 3.47
CA THR A 16 22.97 -5.15 4.92
C THR A 16 21.91 -5.87 5.75
N VAL A 17 20.63 -5.60 5.51
CA VAL A 17 19.52 -6.19 6.27
C VAL A 17 19.38 -7.69 6.00
N ARG A 18 19.63 -8.12 4.77
CA ARG A 18 19.68 -9.55 4.40
C ARG A 18 20.77 -10.30 5.15
N LEU A 19 21.95 -9.70 5.31
CA LEU A 19 23.07 -10.28 6.08
C LEU A 19 22.77 -10.36 7.57
N LEU A 20 21.98 -9.42 8.09
CA LEU A 20 21.53 -9.40 9.50
C LEU A 20 20.30 -10.29 9.75
N GLY A 21 19.71 -10.90 8.71
CA GLY A 21 18.49 -11.71 8.84
C GLY A 21 17.25 -10.91 9.24
N SER A 22 17.17 -9.65 8.82
CA SER A 22 16.09 -8.70 9.16
C SER A 22 15.14 -8.46 7.96
N GLU A 23 14.07 -7.69 8.16
CA GLU A 23 13.01 -7.47 7.16
C GLU A 23 13.39 -6.48 6.04
N ASP A 24 13.43 -7.00 4.80
CA ASP A 24 13.90 -6.28 3.60
C ASP A 24 13.06 -5.02 3.27
N LEU A 25 11.72 -5.13 3.33
CA LEU A 25 10.82 -4.03 2.94
C LEU A 25 10.86 -2.85 3.93
N LEU A 26 10.96 -3.14 5.23
CA LEU A 26 11.05 -2.10 6.26
C LEU A 26 12.37 -1.33 6.14
N ALA A 27 13.45 -2.02 5.80
CA ALA A 27 14.76 -1.42 5.63
C ALA A 27 14.80 -0.42 4.47
N VAL A 28 14.25 -0.80 3.31
CA VAL A 28 14.18 0.10 2.15
C VAL A 28 13.26 1.29 2.43
N PHE A 29 12.15 1.08 3.14
CA PHE A 29 11.29 2.17 3.58
C PHE A 29 12.02 3.16 4.50
N ALA A 30 12.74 2.66 5.51
CA ALA A 30 13.53 3.49 6.41
C ALA A 30 14.66 4.24 5.68
N ALA A 31 15.31 3.59 4.71
CA ALA A 31 16.34 4.21 3.88
C ALA A 31 15.76 5.34 3.00
N GLY A 32 14.57 5.13 2.41
CA GLY A 32 13.86 6.16 1.65
C GLY A 32 13.45 7.36 2.52
N LEU A 33 12.94 7.12 3.74
CA LEU A 33 12.66 8.19 4.69
C LEU A 33 13.92 8.96 5.08
N ALA A 34 15.00 8.25 5.41
CA ALA A 34 16.28 8.88 5.74
C ALA A 34 16.82 9.71 4.56
N LEU A 35 16.63 9.23 3.33
CA LEU A 35 16.98 9.97 2.12
C LEU A 35 16.16 11.26 2.01
N ASP A 36 14.83 11.20 2.09
CA ASP A 36 13.94 12.38 2.02
C ASP A 36 14.34 13.48 3.01
N TYR A 37 14.78 13.11 4.22
CA TYR A 37 15.23 14.06 5.25
C TYR A 37 16.53 14.79 4.90
N VAL A 38 17.38 14.21 4.05
CA VAL A 38 18.70 14.76 3.71
C VAL A 38 18.65 15.57 2.42
N LEU A 39 17.67 15.35 1.55
CA LEU A 39 17.58 16.03 0.26
C LEU A 39 17.24 17.52 0.40
N SER A 40 17.93 18.34 -0.38
CA SER A 40 17.52 19.72 -0.61
C SER A 40 16.24 19.77 -1.47
N ALA A 41 15.53 20.90 -1.45
CA ALA A 41 14.29 21.06 -2.21
C ALA A 41 14.45 20.80 -3.72
N GLY A 42 15.60 21.17 -4.30
CA GLY A 42 15.88 20.92 -5.72
C GLY A 42 16.13 19.44 -6.03
N GLU A 43 16.87 18.75 -5.16
CA GLU A 43 17.17 17.32 -5.30
C GLU A 43 15.91 16.46 -5.09
N ARG A 44 15.03 16.87 -4.17
CA ARG A 44 13.74 16.21 -3.93
C ARG A 44 12.85 16.21 -5.17
N THR A 45 12.77 17.32 -5.90
CA THR A 45 11.99 17.36 -7.15
C THR A 45 12.59 16.44 -8.22
N GLU A 46 13.92 16.35 -8.32
CA GLU A 46 14.57 15.41 -9.24
C GLU A 46 14.30 13.95 -8.83
N GLU A 47 14.39 13.63 -7.54
CA GLU A 47 14.01 12.33 -6.98
C GLU A 47 12.57 11.97 -7.32
N GLU A 48 11.61 12.83 -6.97
CA GLU A 48 10.18 12.60 -7.18
C GLU A 48 9.88 12.31 -8.66
N ASN A 49 10.50 13.04 -9.59
CA ASN A 49 10.37 12.78 -11.02
C ASN A 49 10.91 11.39 -11.43
N ILE A 50 12.06 10.98 -10.87
CA ILE A 50 12.67 9.68 -11.16
C ILE A 50 11.81 8.55 -10.57
N VAL A 51 11.37 8.68 -9.32
CA VAL A 51 10.51 7.72 -8.64
C VAL A 51 9.19 7.58 -9.39
N GLU A 52 8.60 8.67 -9.87
CA GLU A 52 7.37 8.64 -10.65
C GLU A 52 7.56 7.97 -12.01
N ALA A 53 8.69 8.21 -12.69
CA ALA A 53 9.02 7.54 -13.94
C ALA A 53 9.19 6.02 -13.74
N ILE A 54 9.90 5.60 -12.69
CA ILE A 54 10.06 4.20 -12.31
C ILE A 54 8.71 3.59 -11.95
N ASN A 55 7.92 4.27 -11.12
CA ASN A 55 6.59 3.82 -10.71
C ASN A 55 5.68 3.60 -11.93
N SER A 56 5.63 4.57 -12.83
CA SER A 56 4.88 4.48 -14.09
C SER A 56 5.34 3.30 -14.95
N PHE A 57 6.65 3.07 -15.03
CA PHE A 57 7.23 1.97 -15.80
C PHE A 57 6.87 0.59 -15.22
N PHE A 58 6.92 0.42 -13.90
CA PHE A 58 6.67 -0.87 -13.24
C PHE A 58 5.21 -1.15 -12.93
N THR A 59 4.38 -0.12 -12.78
CA THR A 59 2.96 -0.25 -12.44
C THR A 59 2.24 -1.13 -13.45
N LEU A 60 2.28 -0.78 -14.74
CA LEU A 60 1.52 -1.51 -15.77
C LEU A 60 1.93 -2.99 -15.88
N PRO A 61 3.23 -3.34 -15.98
CA PRO A 61 3.64 -4.75 -16.01
C PRO A 61 3.26 -5.51 -14.74
N ILE A 62 3.46 -4.94 -13.54
CA ILE A 62 3.16 -5.61 -12.28
C ILE A 62 1.66 -5.93 -12.18
N PHE A 63 0.79 -4.95 -12.45
CA PHE A 63 -0.66 -5.18 -12.43
C PHE A 63 -1.12 -6.16 -13.52
N THR A 64 -0.48 -6.14 -14.70
CA THR A 64 -0.77 -7.10 -15.77
C THR A 64 -0.42 -8.53 -15.34
N LEU A 65 0.77 -8.73 -14.76
CA LEU A 65 1.22 -10.03 -14.28
C LEU A 65 0.34 -10.54 -13.13
N ILE A 66 0.00 -9.67 -12.17
CA ILE A 66 -0.93 -10.00 -11.09
C ILE A 66 -2.28 -10.42 -11.66
N GLY A 67 -2.82 -9.65 -12.60
CA GLY A 67 -4.10 -9.94 -13.26
C GLY A 67 -4.12 -11.30 -13.96
N LEU A 68 -3.01 -11.69 -14.58
CA LEU A 68 -2.88 -12.97 -15.28
C LEU A 68 -2.89 -14.17 -14.32
N VAL A 69 -2.34 -14.02 -13.12
CA VAL A 69 -2.24 -15.13 -12.16
C VAL A 69 -3.43 -15.24 -11.22
N LEU A 70 -4.40 -14.32 -11.27
CA LEU A 70 -5.53 -14.31 -10.33
C LEU A 70 -6.30 -15.65 -10.30
N PRO A 71 -6.59 -16.21 -9.11
CA PRO A 71 -7.19 -17.53 -8.99
C PRO A 71 -8.72 -17.47 -9.06
N TRP A 72 -9.26 -17.03 -10.22
CA TRP A 72 -10.70 -16.83 -10.42
C TRP A 72 -11.57 -18.01 -9.96
N GLY A 73 -11.17 -19.24 -10.29
CA GLY A 73 -11.89 -20.45 -9.89
C GLY A 73 -11.90 -20.68 -8.38
N ALA A 74 -10.82 -20.33 -7.67
CA ALA A 74 -10.76 -20.43 -6.22
C ALA A 74 -11.63 -19.36 -5.54
N TRP A 75 -11.66 -18.14 -6.08
CA TRP A 75 -12.55 -17.09 -5.59
C TRP A 75 -14.03 -17.49 -5.73
N LEU A 76 -14.40 -18.05 -6.88
CA LEU A 76 -15.77 -18.54 -7.12
C LEU A 76 -16.16 -19.66 -6.15
N ARG A 77 -15.22 -20.55 -5.80
CA ARG A 77 -15.44 -21.61 -4.80
C ARG A 77 -15.67 -21.08 -3.40
N ILE A 78 -14.95 -20.03 -2.99
CA ILE A 78 -15.16 -19.38 -1.69
C ILE A 78 -16.49 -18.60 -1.70
N GLY A 79 -16.86 -18.03 -2.86
CA GLY A 79 -18.12 -17.34 -3.07
C GLY A 79 -18.28 -16.11 -2.18
N TRP A 80 -19.52 -15.87 -1.73
CA TRP A 80 -19.87 -14.68 -0.93
C TRP A 80 -19.14 -14.58 0.41
N ALA A 81 -18.76 -15.72 1.01
CA ALA A 81 -17.99 -15.71 2.25
C ALA A 81 -16.65 -14.99 2.09
N GLY A 82 -16.01 -15.15 0.92
CA GLY A 82 -14.72 -14.51 0.61
C GLY A 82 -14.86 -13.01 0.41
N VAL A 83 -15.95 -12.58 -0.24
CA VAL A 83 -16.26 -11.16 -0.42
C VAL A 83 -16.54 -10.50 0.93
N LEU A 84 -17.36 -11.13 1.78
CA LEU A 84 -17.65 -10.62 3.12
C LEU A 84 -16.38 -10.53 3.98
N LEU A 85 -15.53 -11.55 3.94
CA LEU A 85 -14.24 -11.53 4.60
C LEU A 85 -13.36 -10.39 4.09
N ALA A 86 -13.27 -10.21 2.77
CA ALA A 86 -12.46 -9.16 2.20
C ALA A 86 -12.95 -7.76 2.60
N VAL A 87 -14.26 -7.52 2.56
CA VAL A 87 -14.86 -6.27 3.03
C VAL A 87 -14.61 -6.07 4.53
N ALA A 88 -14.78 -7.12 5.33
CA ALA A 88 -14.51 -7.06 6.76
C ALA A 88 -13.04 -6.71 7.05
N VAL A 89 -12.08 -7.33 6.35
CA VAL A 89 -10.66 -7.04 6.49
C VAL A 89 -10.36 -5.60 6.07
N LEU A 90 -10.90 -5.13 4.95
CA LEU A 90 -10.66 -3.76 4.48
C LEU A 90 -11.18 -2.73 5.48
N LEU A 91 -12.38 -2.92 6.05
CA LEU A 91 -12.94 -2.01 7.05
C LEU A 91 -12.23 -2.10 8.41
N LEU A 92 -11.91 -3.32 8.87
CA LEU A 92 -11.43 -3.53 10.24
C LEU A 92 -9.92 -3.39 10.40
N ARG A 93 -9.12 -3.49 9.33
CA ARG A 93 -7.65 -3.47 9.43
C ARG A 93 -7.07 -2.16 9.95
N ARG A 94 -7.74 -1.01 9.69
CA ARG A 94 -7.18 0.33 9.94
C ARG A 94 -8.17 1.27 10.62
N LEU A 95 -9.47 1.22 10.30
CA LEU A 95 -10.46 2.13 10.92
C LEU A 95 -10.49 2.06 12.45
N PRO A 96 -10.48 0.88 13.12
CA PRO A 96 -10.57 0.84 14.58
C PRO A 96 -9.34 1.45 15.25
N ILE A 97 -8.16 1.19 14.71
CA ILE A 97 -6.88 1.70 15.23
C ILE A 97 -6.80 3.21 15.02
N LEU A 98 -7.12 3.69 13.81
CA LEU A 98 -7.12 5.13 13.53
C LEU A 98 -8.17 5.86 14.37
N ALA A 99 -9.37 5.30 14.54
CA ALA A 99 -10.41 5.89 15.38
C ALA A 99 -10.00 5.97 16.86
N LEU A 100 -9.24 4.99 17.36
CA LEU A 100 -8.70 5.00 18.72
C LEU A 100 -7.59 6.04 18.89
N VAL A 101 -6.68 6.11 17.92
CA VAL A 101 -5.47 6.94 17.99
C VAL A 101 -5.71 8.38 17.49
N ARG A 102 -6.86 8.68 16.87
CA ARG A 102 -7.19 10.01 16.31
C ARG A 102 -7.00 11.16 17.31
N THR A 103 -7.24 10.92 18.60
CA THR A 103 -7.09 11.94 19.65
C THR A 103 -5.63 12.27 19.97
N ARG A 104 -4.69 11.44 19.53
CA ARG A 104 -3.23 11.62 19.72
C ARG A 104 -2.53 12.15 18.47
N ILE A 105 -3.15 12.06 17.31
CA ILE A 105 -2.59 12.54 16.03
C ILE A 105 -3.17 13.93 15.78
N GLY A 106 -2.32 14.96 15.83
CA GLY A 106 -2.72 16.33 15.46
C GLY A 106 -3.20 16.37 14.01
N GLY A 107 -4.36 16.98 13.76
CA GLY A 107 -4.95 17.10 12.41
C GLY A 107 -6.10 16.14 12.08
N LEU A 108 -6.40 15.15 12.94
CA LEU A 108 -7.56 14.25 12.77
C LEU A 108 -8.70 14.66 13.72
N HIS A 109 -9.40 15.74 13.38
CA HIS A 109 -10.39 16.34 14.26
C HIS A 109 -11.80 15.77 14.05
N SER A 110 -12.09 15.27 12.85
CA SER A 110 -13.40 14.76 12.48
C SER A 110 -13.39 13.26 12.16
N GLY A 111 -14.56 12.62 12.27
CA GLY A 111 -14.73 11.24 11.77
C GLY A 111 -14.56 11.14 10.24
N ALA A 112 -14.79 12.24 9.51
CA ALA A 112 -14.55 12.29 8.08
C ALA A 112 -13.06 12.26 7.75
N ASP A 113 -12.19 12.85 8.58
CA ASP A 113 -10.73 12.86 8.39
C ASP A 113 -10.18 11.44 8.56
N VAL A 114 -10.68 10.70 9.55
CA VAL A 114 -10.30 9.30 9.78
C VAL A 114 -10.74 8.42 8.61
N LEU A 115 -11.97 8.59 8.13
CA LEU A 115 -12.48 7.85 6.98
C LEU A 115 -11.72 8.22 5.70
N PHE A 116 -11.38 9.49 5.52
CA PHE A 116 -10.58 9.96 4.39
C PHE A 116 -9.18 9.35 4.41
N LEU A 117 -8.49 9.42 5.55
CA LEU A 117 -7.15 8.84 5.70
C LEU A 117 -7.14 7.33 5.46
N GLU A 118 -8.18 6.63 5.92
CA GLU A 118 -8.29 5.18 5.69
C GLU A 118 -8.54 4.84 4.22
N TRP A 119 -9.46 5.55 3.57
CA TRP A 119 -9.81 5.34 2.17
C TRP A 119 -8.66 5.63 1.20
N PHE A 120 -7.70 6.48 1.56
CA PHE A 120 -6.51 6.74 0.74
C PHE A 120 -5.32 5.81 1.07
N GLY A 121 -5.53 4.78 1.89
CA GLY A 121 -4.54 3.75 2.20
C GLY A 121 -4.85 2.39 1.57
N PRO A 122 -4.90 2.25 0.22
CA PRO A 122 -5.24 0.99 -0.43
C PRO A 122 -4.28 -0.14 -0.04
N THR A 123 -4.77 -1.37 -0.18
CA THR A 123 -3.89 -2.56 -0.10
C THR A 123 -2.91 -2.51 -1.26
N GLY A 124 -1.61 -2.50 -0.95
CA GLY A 124 -0.55 -2.52 -1.95
C GLY A 124 -0.11 -3.93 -2.35
N VAL A 125 0.72 -4.01 -3.39
CA VAL A 125 1.28 -5.26 -3.93
C VAL A 125 2.11 -6.04 -2.89
N ALA A 126 2.67 -5.35 -1.89
CA ALA A 126 3.38 -5.98 -0.78
C ALA A 126 2.53 -7.03 -0.03
N ALA A 127 1.21 -6.90 -0.01
CA ALA A 127 0.32 -7.90 0.58
C ALA A 127 0.44 -9.26 -0.12
N LEU A 128 0.59 -9.27 -1.46
CA LEU A 128 0.83 -10.50 -2.22
C LEU A 128 2.22 -11.06 -1.99
N TYR A 129 3.23 -10.19 -1.87
CA TYR A 129 4.58 -10.62 -1.51
C TYR A 129 4.57 -11.41 -0.19
N TYR A 130 3.96 -10.87 0.87
CA TYR A 130 3.88 -11.56 2.15
C TYR A 130 2.98 -12.80 2.10
N ALA A 131 1.90 -12.77 1.33
CA ALA A 131 1.07 -13.95 1.15
C ALA A 131 1.85 -15.10 0.49
N SER A 132 2.61 -14.81 -0.57
CA SER A 132 3.50 -15.78 -1.23
C SER A 132 4.64 -16.24 -0.31
N TYR A 133 5.21 -15.32 0.46
CA TYR A 133 6.26 -15.65 1.43
C TYR A 133 5.76 -16.55 2.56
N SER A 134 4.48 -16.42 2.94
CA SER A 134 3.88 -17.25 3.99
C SER A 134 3.66 -18.71 3.57
N LEU A 135 3.45 -18.98 2.28
CA LEU A 135 3.13 -20.31 1.77
C LEU A 135 4.15 -21.39 2.16
N PRO A 136 5.47 -21.24 1.92
CA PRO A 136 6.44 -22.25 2.33
C PRO A 136 6.56 -22.43 3.86
N ILE A 137 6.10 -21.44 4.65
CA ILE A 137 6.19 -21.46 6.12
C ILE A 137 4.95 -22.14 6.72
N THR A 138 3.77 -21.83 6.21
CA THR A 138 2.49 -22.27 6.77
C THR A 138 1.88 -23.45 6.02
N GLY A 139 2.23 -23.64 4.74
CA GLY A 139 1.58 -24.57 3.83
C GLY A 139 0.16 -24.17 3.40
N LEU A 140 -0.28 -22.95 3.75
CA LEU A 140 -1.65 -22.49 3.51
C LEU A 140 -1.75 -21.65 2.23
N GLU A 141 -2.25 -22.27 1.16
CA GLU A 141 -2.52 -21.57 -0.10
C GLU A 141 -3.66 -20.55 0.03
N GLU A 142 -4.55 -20.73 1.01
CA GLU A 142 -5.68 -19.86 1.28
C GLU A 142 -5.25 -18.43 1.56
N VAL A 143 -4.07 -18.22 2.17
CA VAL A 143 -3.54 -16.88 2.47
C VAL A 143 -3.34 -16.10 1.18
N TRP A 144 -2.82 -16.75 0.13
CA TRP A 144 -2.62 -16.14 -1.17
C TRP A 144 -3.94 -15.95 -1.92
N ILE A 145 -4.85 -16.92 -1.85
CA ILE A 145 -6.17 -16.83 -2.49
C ILE A 145 -7.00 -15.68 -1.90
N VAL A 146 -7.06 -15.58 -0.57
CA VAL A 146 -7.79 -14.52 0.13
C VAL A 146 -7.06 -13.17 0.00
N GLY A 147 -5.73 -13.16 0.12
CA GLY A 147 -4.92 -11.95 -0.03
C GLY A 147 -5.06 -11.32 -1.41
N SER A 148 -5.06 -12.13 -2.47
CA SER A 148 -5.30 -11.67 -3.85
C SER A 148 -6.73 -11.13 -4.03
N LEU A 149 -7.74 -11.76 -3.43
CA LEU A 149 -9.12 -11.26 -3.48
C LEU A 149 -9.24 -9.88 -2.80
N ILE A 150 -8.66 -9.74 -1.61
CA ILE A 150 -8.64 -8.47 -0.86
C ILE A 150 -7.93 -7.39 -1.67
N LEU A 151 -6.76 -7.70 -2.22
CA LEU A 151 -6.00 -6.78 -3.06
C LEU A 151 -6.86 -6.31 -4.26
N SER A 152 -7.44 -7.24 -5.02
CA SER A 152 -8.23 -6.92 -6.21
C SER A 152 -9.46 -6.09 -5.89
N ILE A 153 -10.21 -6.43 -4.84
CA ILE A 153 -11.35 -5.62 -4.38
C ILE A 153 -10.87 -4.22 -3.97
N SER A 154 -9.77 -4.13 -3.22
CA SER A 154 -9.19 -2.84 -2.81
C SER A 154 -8.83 -1.97 -4.02
N ILE A 155 -8.11 -2.52 -5.01
CA ILE A 155 -7.68 -1.77 -6.20
C ILE A 155 -8.89 -1.25 -6.97
N VAL A 156 -9.88 -2.11 -7.24
CA VAL A 156 -11.08 -1.71 -7.99
C VAL A 156 -11.87 -0.64 -7.24
N LEU A 157 -12.10 -0.84 -5.94
CA LEU A 157 -12.84 0.12 -5.12
C LEU A 157 -12.13 1.48 -5.09
N HIS A 158 -10.83 1.51 -4.82
CA HIS A 158 -10.08 2.76 -4.72
C HIS A 158 -9.89 3.44 -6.08
N GLY A 159 -9.67 2.66 -7.14
CA GLY A 159 -9.55 3.17 -8.50
C GLY A 159 -10.82 3.87 -8.99
N LEU A 160 -12.00 3.33 -8.67
CA LEU A 160 -13.28 3.92 -9.08
C LEU A 160 -13.75 5.11 -8.21
N SER A 161 -13.27 5.20 -6.97
CA SER A 161 -13.83 6.09 -5.95
C SER A 161 -12.92 7.22 -5.49
N SER A 162 -11.61 7.14 -5.74
CA SER A 162 -10.62 8.12 -5.28
C SER A 162 -11.00 9.56 -5.66
N THR A 163 -11.31 9.80 -6.93
CA THR A 163 -11.72 11.12 -7.43
C THR A 163 -13.02 11.65 -6.81
N PRO A 164 -14.16 10.93 -6.86
CA PRO A 164 -15.39 11.45 -6.26
C PRO A 164 -15.28 11.65 -4.75
N PHE A 165 -14.53 10.79 -4.06
CA PHE A 165 -14.35 10.90 -2.61
C PHE A 165 -13.46 12.08 -2.22
N ALA A 166 -12.40 12.36 -2.99
CA ALA A 166 -11.59 13.57 -2.82
C ALA A 166 -12.42 14.86 -2.97
N LEU A 167 -13.28 14.92 -4.00
CA LEU A 167 -14.15 16.07 -4.24
C LEU A 167 -15.18 16.26 -3.10
N TRP A 168 -15.76 15.16 -2.62
CA TRP A 168 -16.69 15.18 -1.50
C TRP A 168 -16.04 15.67 -0.21
N TYR A 169 -14.84 15.18 0.12
CA TYR A 169 -14.11 15.59 1.31
C TYR A 169 -13.71 17.07 1.23
N GLY A 170 -13.22 17.53 0.07
CA GLY A 170 -12.87 18.94 -0.15
C GLY A 170 -14.06 19.88 0.08
N ARG A 171 -15.26 19.53 -0.38
CA ARG A 171 -16.49 20.32 -0.14
C ARG A 171 -16.86 20.38 1.34
N ARG A 172 -16.70 19.28 2.08
CA ARG A 172 -16.97 19.25 3.53
C ARG A 172 -15.96 20.06 4.33
N ALA A 173 -14.67 19.96 3.97
CA ALA A 173 -13.62 20.76 4.61
C ALA A 173 -13.87 22.26 4.43
N GLN A 174 -14.28 22.69 3.23
CA GLN A 174 -14.63 24.09 2.95
C GLN A 174 -15.89 24.57 3.67
N ALA A 175 -16.87 23.70 3.92
CA ALA A 175 -18.09 24.05 4.66
C ALA A 175 -17.89 24.10 6.19
N SER A 176 -16.73 23.65 6.69
CA SER A 176 -16.41 23.54 8.13
C SER A 176 -15.41 24.60 8.60
N GLY A 177 -14.89 25.45 7.71
CA GLY A 177 -13.97 26.56 7.99
C GLY A 177 -14.63 27.91 7.75
#